data_AF-A0A819CBC0-F1
#
_entry.id   AF-A0A819CBC0-F1
#
_cell.length_a   1.000
_cell.length_b   1.000
_cell.length_c   1.000
_cell.angle_alpha   90.00
_cell.angle_beta   90.00
_cell.angle_gamma   90.00
#
_symmetry.space_group_name_H-M   'P 1'
#
loop_
_entity.id
_entity.type
_entity.pdbx_description
1 polymer ?
#
loop_
_entity_poly.entity_id
_entity_poly.type
_entity_poly.pdbx_seq_one_letter_code
_entity_poly.pdbx_strand_id
1 'polypeptide(L)'
;MVGFDAKNKTNLDSKYKCSECSLILRDPVQLTACGHRLCQSCFLNQNQTLMPCSECHMQTPKAQILIDRAFKSEMQALPIICSYYDWTDTLQNYEEHLQQLHQHLIANESQQTKLSIEEKTVFGVVEGVNENLDILIQNLASSEENINDIPCISYDGTLTWKITGFTGKMLDAQSERQTSIYSPPFYSSPTGYKMRARLYLHGDGNARKTHMSLFFVLMLGPYDAILKFPFNYKVIFCLYDQTPQQRHIIDSFRPDIKSNSFQRPRSEMNIASGIPKFVSLGMIQQEGNPYVKEDTMFIKIMVDFGDMPKTLLPYALSLNPGLPMHVQQSMVKEEHNKRLLNKRKTS
;
A
#
# COMPACT_ATOMS: atom_id res chain seq x y z
N MET A 1 -42.85 6.57 -34.96
CA MET A 1 -42.02 6.76 -36.19
C MET A 1 -42.87 7.39 -37.29
N VAL A 2 -42.31 8.31 -38.07
CA VAL A 2 -43.06 9.13 -39.04
C VAL A 2 -43.37 8.40 -40.36
N GLY A 3 -42.40 7.69 -40.94
CA GLY A 3 -42.56 6.87 -42.15
C GLY A 3 -41.61 5.67 -42.09
N PHE A 4 -41.52 4.88 -43.16
CA PHE A 4 -40.53 3.81 -43.27
C PHE A 4 -39.26 4.34 -43.95
N ASP A 5 -38.14 4.25 -43.22
CA ASP A 5 -36.83 4.57 -43.77
C ASP A 5 -36.17 3.28 -44.27
N ALA A 6 -35.86 3.23 -45.56
CA ALA A 6 -35.29 2.06 -46.24
C ALA A 6 -34.25 2.51 -47.27
N LYS A 7 -33.23 1.70 -47.54
CA LYS A 7 -32.12 2.06 -48.46
C LYS A 7 -32.63 2.36 -49.86
N ASN A 8 -33.58 1.59 -50.35
CA ASN A 8 -34.11 1.72 -51.70
C ASN A 8 -35.18 2.82 -51.85
N LYS A 9 -35.47 3.61 -50.80
CA LYS A 9 -36.50 4.66 -50.84
C LYS A 9 -36.32 5.66 -51.98
N THR A 10 -35.08 5.95 -52.37
CA THR A 10 -34.78 6.88 -53.48
C THR A 10 -35.19 6.31 -54.84
N ASN A 11 -35.19 4.99 -54.98
CA ASN A 11 -35.48 4.28 -56.22
C ASN A 11 -36.97 3.94 -56.39
N LEU A 12 -37.78 4.21 -55.37
CA LEU A 12 -39.24 4.03 -55.43
C LEU A 12 -39.91 5.23 -56.12
N ASP A 13 -41.03 4.95 -56.78
CA ASP A 13 -41.92 5.96 -57.37
C ASP A 13 -42.33 7.01 -56.31
N SER A 14 -42.47 8.27 -56.71
CA SER A 14 -42.88 9.36 -55.83
C SER A 14 -44.23 9.11 -55.17
N LYS A 15 -45.14 8.34 -55.81
CA LYS A 15 -46.45 8.01 -55.23
C LYS A 15 -46.37 7.25 -53.90
N TYR A 16 -45.26 6.54 -53.64
CA TYR A 16 -45.05 5.76 -52.40
C TYR A 16 -44.37 6.57 -51.28
N LYS A 17 -44.02 7.83 -51.55
CA LYS A 17 -43.32 8.71 -50.62
C LYS A 17 -44.30 9.66 -49.96
N CYS A 18 -44.06 9.94 -48.69
CA CYS A 18 -44.81 10.91 -47.94
C CYS A 18 -44.45 12.31 -48.40
N SER A 19 -45.45 13.11 -48.76
CA SER A 19 -45.26 14.51 -49.17
C SER A 19 -44.65 15.39 -48.08
N GLU A 20 -44.68 14.94 -46.81
CA GLU A 20 -44.16 15.70 -45.67
C GLU A 20 -42.77 15.20 -45.21
N CYS A 21 -42.65 13.93 -44.79
CA CYS A 21 -41.39 13.41 -44.25
C CYS A 21 -40.45 12.81 -45.30
N SER A 22 -40.87 12.75 -46.58
CA SER A 22 -40.11 12.19 -47.70
C SER A 22 -39.67 10.72 -47.54
N LEU A 23 -40.17 10.03 -46.51
CA LEU A 23 -39.98 8.60 -46.29
C LEU A 23 -41.08 7.80 -46.99
N ILE A 24 -40.93 6.49 -47.05
CA ILE A 24 -41.97 5.60 -47.57
C ILE A 24 -43.20 5.71 -46.65
N LEU A 25 -44.38 5.86 -47.25
CA LEU A 25 -45.62 6.12 -46.53
C LEU A 25 -45.91 5.03 -45.49
N ARG A 26 -46.21 5.47 -44.25
CA ARG A 26 -46.74 4.63 -43.18
C ARG A 26 -48.16 5.09 -42.88
N ASP A 27 -49.12 4.15 -42.98
CA ASP A 27 -50.54 4.45 -42.83
C ASP A 27 -50.96 5.64 -43.70
N PRO A 28 -50.96 5.50 -45.03
CA PRO A 28 -51.18 6.61 -45.95
C PRO A 28 -52.57 7.24 -45.76
N VAL A 29 -52.59 8.57 -45.66
CA VAL A 29 -53.79 9.40 -45.75
C VAL A 29 -53.71 10.29 -46.98
N GLN A 30 -54.84 10.53 -47.63
CA GLN A 30 -54.93 11.30 -48.87
C GLN A 30 -55.55 12.67 -48.62
N LEU A 31 -54.87 13.71 -49.12
CA LEU A 31 -55.39 15.07 -49.17
C LEU A 31 -56.39 15.19 -50.32
N THR A 32 -57.69 15.20 -50.03
CA THR A 32 -58.74 15.22 -51.07
C THR A 32 -58.70 16.43 -51.98
N ALA A 33 -58.13 17.56 -51.54
CA ALA A 33 -58.02 18.75 -52.38
C ALA A 33 -57.04 18.56 -53.55
N CYS A 34 -56.03 17.69 -53.44
CA CYS A 34 -54.96 17.56 -54.45
C CYS A 34 -54.55 16.12 -54.79
N GLY A 35 -55.02 15.13 -54.03
CA GLY A 35 -54.70 13.72 -54.22
C GLY A 35 -53.36 13.26 -53.64
N HIS A 36 -52.47 14.15 -53.19
CA HIS A 36 -51.19 13.80 -52.57
C HIS A 36 -51.38 13.06 -51.24
N ARG A 37 -50.42 12.19 -50.92
CA ARG A 37 -50.47 11.31 -49.75
C ARG A 37 -49.41 11.66 -48.72
N LEU A 38 -49.75 11.51 -47.45
CA LEU A 38 -48.84 11.66 -46.33
C LEU A 38 -49.04 10.52 -45.32
N CYS A 39 -48.06 10.32 -44.45
CA CYS A 39 -48.22 9.38 -43.34
C CYS A 39 -49.25 9.90 -42.35
N GLN A 40 -50.05 9.01 -41.77
CA GLN A 40 -51.03 9.38 -40.74
C GLN A 40 -50.38 10.14 -39.57
N SER A 41 -49.18 9.75 -39.15
CA SER A 41 -48.43 10.44 -38.09
C SER A 41 -47.98 11.85 -38.47
N CYS A 42 -47.64 12.09 -39.74
CA CYS A 42 -47.28 13.43 -40.25
C CYS A 42 -48.52 14.35 -40.26
N PHE A 43 -49.69 13.78 -40.53
CA PHE A 43 -50.97 14.48 -40.39
C PHE A 43 -51.27 14.83 -38.93
N LEU A 44 -51.13 13.86 -38.02
CA LEU A 44 -51.48 14.01 -36.61
C LEU A 44 -50.58 15.01 -35.86
N ASN A 45 -49.33 15.19 -36.31
CA ASN A 45 -48.37 16.08 -35.67
C ASN A 45 -48.59 17.58 -35.96
N GLN A 46 -49.48 17.95 -36.88
CA GLN A 46 -49.78 19.36 -37.16
C GLN A 46 -50.99 19.85 -36.35
N ASN A 47 -50.91 21.00 -35.68
CA ASN A 47 -52.00 21.55 -34.85
C ASN A 47 -53.00 22.45 -35.62
N GLN A 48 -52.89 22.55 -36.94
CA GLN A 48 -53.73 23.43 -37.75
C GLN A 48 -55.05 22.75 -38.16
N THR A 49 -56.10 23.54 -38.45
CA THR A 49 -57.42 23.05 -38.92
C THR A 49 -57.43 22.71 -40.42
N LEU A 50 -56.51 23.33 -41.16
CA LEU A 50 -56.23 23.10 -42.58
C LEU A 50 -54.86 22.46 -42.68
N MET A 51 -54.75 21.39 -43.49
CA MET A 51 -53.49 20.74 -43.80
C MET A 51 -52.97 21.26 -45.14
N PRO A 52 -51.87 22.02 -45.17
CA PRO A 52 -51.23 22.39 -46.41
C PRO A 52 -50.52 21.17 -47.02
N CYS A 53 -50.63 21.01 -48.34
CA CYS A 53 -49.83 20.07 -49.08
C CYS A 53 -48.43 20.66 -49.33
N SER A 54 -47.39 19.97 -48.89
CA SER A 54 -46.00 20.42 -49.07
C SER A 54 -45.50 20.31 -50.53
N GLU A 55 -46.21 19.56 -51.38
CA GLU A 55 -45.87 19.42 -52.81
C GLU A 55 -46.56 20.46 -53.71
N CYS A 56 -47.85 20.76 -53.48
CA CYS A 56 -48.62 21.66 -54.36
C CYS A 56 -49.24 22.87 -53.65
N HIS A 57 -48.99 23.03 -52.34
CA HIS A 57 -49.47 24.13 -51.51
C HIS A 57 -50.99 24.27 -51.37
N MET A 58 -51.76 23.31 -51.89
CA MET A 58 -53.22 23.26 -51.68
C MET A 58 -53.54 22.92 -50.23
N GLN A 59 -54.58 23.57 -49.69
CA GLN A 59 -55.03 23.36 -48.32
C GLN A 59 -56.23 22.42 -48.29
N THR A 60 -56.14 21.35 -47.50
CA THR A 60 -57.24 20.40 -47.30
C THR A 60 -57.76 20.53 -45.86
N PRO A 61 -59.07 20.77 -45.64
CA PRO A 61 -59.65 20.68 -44.30
C PRO A 61 -59.41 19.31 -43.69
N LYS A 62 -59.01 19.25 -42.40
CA LYS A 62 -58.73 17.97 -41.73
C LYS A 62 -59.89 16.97 -41.80
N ALA A 63 -61.13 17.46 -41.75
CA ALA A 63 -62.33 16.65 -41.87
C ALA A 63 -62.51 15.98 -43.25
N GLN A 64 -61.81 16.47 -44.28
CA GLN A 64 -61.86 15.95 -45.65
C GLN A 64 -60.64 15.08 -45.99
N ILE A 65 -59.77 14.77 -45.02
CA ILE A 65 -58.64 13.85 -45.24
C ILE A 65 -59.12 12.42 -45.11
N LEU A 66 -58.78 11.59 -46.09
CA LEU A 66 -59.24 10.19 -46.13
C LEU A 66 -58.12 9.23 -45.79
N ILE A 67 -58.41 8.22 -44.97
CA ILE A 67 -57.49 7.10 -44.75
C ILE A 67 -57.51 6.21 -45.99
N ASP A 68 -56.38 6.13 -46.68
CA ASP A 68 -56.28 5.44 -47.97
C ASP A 68 -55.92 3.96 -47.77
N ARG A 69 -56.93 3.18 -47.34
CA ARG A 69 -56.77 1.73 -47.09
C ARG A 69 -56.44 0.95 -48.36
N ALA A 70 -56.96 1.40 -49.51
CA ALA A 70 -56.69 0.77 -50.80
C ALA A 70 -55.22 0.91 -51.16
N PHE A 71 -54.68 2.12 -51.04
CA PHE A 71 -53.27 2.38 -51.30
C PHE A 71 -52.36 1.72 -50.25
N LYS A 72 -52.76 1.68 -48.97
CA LYS A 72 -52.04 0.92 -47.95
C LYS A 72 -51.88 -0.56 -48.35
N SER A 73 -52.91 -1.15 -48.95
CA SER A 73 -52.90 -2.54 -49.41
C SER A 73 -52.00 -2.71 -50.65
N GLU A 74 -52.03 -1.78 -51.59
CA GLU A 74 -51.11 -1.77 -52.75
C GLU A 74 -49.64 -1.74 -52.31
N MET A 75 -49.34 -0.97 -51.27
CA MET A 75 -47.98 -0.79 -50.75
C MET A 75 -47.39 -2.04 -50.09
N GLN A 76 -48.21 -3.01 -49.67
CA GLN A 76 -47.71 -4.17 -48.90
C GLN A 76 -46.72 -5.02 -49.69
N ALA A 77 -46.88 -5.12 -51.02
CA ALA A 77 -46.00 -5.90 -51.90
C ALA A 77 -44.72 -5.16 -52.32
N LEU A 78 -44.51 -3.93 -51.87
CA LEU A 78 -43.32 -3.16 -52.23
C LEU A 78 -42.05 -3.82 -51.69
N PRO A 79 -41.02 -4.05 -52.53
CA PRO A 79 -39.74 -4.52 -52.03
C PRO A 79 -39.05 -3.41 -51.23
N ILE A 80 -38.55 -3.76 -50.05
CA ILE A 80 -37.92 -2.89 -49.07
C ILE A 80 -36.56 -3.47 -48.68
N ILE A 81 -35.54 -2.62 -48.72
CA ILE A 81 -34.19 -2.96 -48.27
C ILE A 81 -33.90 -2.22 -46.97
N CYS A 82 -33.59 -2.96 -45.90
CA CYS A 82 -33.32 -2.38 -44.58
C CYS A 82 -32.08 -1.46 -44.59
N SER A 83 -32.20 -0.31 -43.92
CA SER A 83 -31.12 0.67 -43.75
C SER A 83 -29.97 0.19 -42.86
N TYR A 84 -30.24 -0.71 -41.92
CA TYR A 84 -29.31 -1.05 -40.84
C TYR A 84 -28.66 -2.43 -41.00
N TYR A 85 -29.32 -3.36 -41.68
CA TYR A 85 -28.87 -4.73 -41.86
C TYR A 85 -29.00 -5.17 -43.32
N ASP A 86 -28.39 -6.30 -43.66
CA ASP A 86 -28.53 -6.93 -44.97
C ASP A 86 -29.82 -7.76 -45.00
N TRP A 87 -30.94 -7.04 -45.10
CA TRP A 87 -32.29 -7.62 -45.12
C TRP A 87 -33.09 -6.99 -46.26
N THR A 88 -33.77 -7.85 -47.03
CA THR A 88 -34.63 -7.46 -48.15
C THR A 88 -35.86 -8.34 -48.16
N ASP A 89 -37.05 -7.73 -48.13
CA ASP A 89 -38.34 -8.41 -48.30
C ASP A 89 -39.38 -7.36 -48.70
N THR A 90 -40.66 -7.60 -48.45
CA THR A 90 -41.78 -6.71 -48.71
C THR A 90 -42.05 -5.75 -47.55
N LEU A 91 -42.74 -4.65 -47.82
CA LEU A 91 -43.16 -3.70 -46.79
C LEU A 91 -44.03 -4.35 -45.71
N GLN A 92 -44.80 -5.37 -46.05
CA GLN A 92 -45.60 -6.16 -45.11
C GLN A 92 -44.75 -6.75 -43.98
N ASN A 93 -43.58 -7.32 -44.30
CA ASN A 93 -42.70 -7.98 -43.34
C ASN A 93 -41.72 -6.99 -42.66
N TYR A 94 -41.64 -5.76 -43.15
CA TYR A 94 -40.66 -4.79 -42.68
C TYR A 94 -40.92 -4.32 -41.25
N GLU A 95 -42.18 -4.20 -40.83
CA GLU A 95 -42.50 -3.84 -39.44
C GLU A 95 -42.04 -4.90 -38.43
N GLU A 96 -42.24 -6.18 -38.74
CA GLU A 96 -41.79 -7.29 -37.89
C GLU A 96 -40.26 -7.33 -37.81
N HIS A 97 -39.58 -7.17 -38.95
CA HIS A 97 -38.13 -7.06 -38.99
C HIS A 97 -37.60 -5.92 -38.10
N LEU A 98 -38.20 -4.72 -38.17
CA LEU A 98 -37.79 -3.59 -37.31
C LEU A 98 -37.99 -3.88 -35.83
N GLN A 99 -39.04 -4.61 -35.44
CA GLN A 99 -39.24 -5.04 -34.06
C GLN A 99 -38.16 -6.03 -33.60
N GLN A 100 -37.83 -7.01 -34.44
CA GLN A 100 -36.76 -7.98 -34.14
C GLN A 100 -35.40 -7.27 -33.98
N LEU A 101 -35.07 -6.34 -34.89
CA LEU A 101 -33.85 -5.53 -34.77
C LEU A 101 -33.80 -4.72 -33.47
N HIS A 102 -34.93 -4.12 -33.08
CA HIS A 102 -35.01 -3.37 -31.83
C HIS A 102 -34.76 -4.27 -30.60
N GLN A 103 -35.33 -5.47 -30.58
CA GLN A 103 -35.09 -6.42 -29.50
C GLN A 103 -33.63 -6.88 -29.42
N HIS A 104 -32.99 -7.14 -30.57
CA HIS A 104 -31.57 -7.50 -30.63
C HIS A 104 -30.66 -6.38 -30.12
N LEU A 105 -30.95 -5.12 -30.46
CA LEU A 105 -30.19 -3.96 -29.98
C LEU A 105 -30.25 -3.84 -28.45
N ILE A 106 -31.45 -3.97 -27.86
CA ILE A 106 -31.63 -3.94 -26.39
C ILE A 106 -30.88 -5.10 -25.70
N ALA A 107 -30.91 -6.29 -26.29
CA ALA A 107 -30.22 -7.45 -25.74
C ALA A 107 -28.69 -7.25 -25.73
N ASN A 108 -28.12 -6.68 -26.79
CA ASN A 108 -26.71 -6.37 -26.88
C ASN A 108 -26.28 -5.29 -25.86
N GLU A 109 -27.05 -4.20 -25.73
CA GLU A 109 -26.78 -3.17 -24.72
C GLU A 109 -26.83 -3.75 -23.29
N SER A 110 -27.79 -4.64 -23.04
CA SER A 110 -27.91 -5.34 -21.75
C SER A 110 -26.71 -6.26 -21.48
N GLN A 111 -26.24 -6.98 -22.48
CA GLN A 111 -25.08 -7.86 -22.37
C GLN A 111 -23.78 -7.08 -22.18
N GLN A 112 -23.59 -5.98 -22.89
CA GLN A 112 -22.42 -5.10 -22.75
C GLN A 112 -22.39 -4.45 -21.36
N THR A 113 -23.54 -4.07 -20.82
CA THR A 113 -23.64 -3.55 -19.45
C THR A 113 -23.26 -4.62 -18.41
N LYS A 114 -23.72 -5.86 -18.57
CA LYS A 114 -23.34 -6.98 -17.68
C LYS A 114 -21.84 -7.24 -17.69
N LEU A 115 -21.22 -7.30 -18.87
CA LEU A 115 -19.77 -7.51 -19.01
C LEU A 115 -18.97 -6.39 -18.33
N SER A 116 -19.41 -5.12 -18.45
CA SER A 116 -18.74 -4.00 -17.77
C SER A 116 -18.85 -4.09 -16.24
N ILE A 117 -19.98 -4.55 -15.70
CA ILE A 117 -20.14 -4.77 -14.26
C ILE A 117 -19.21 -5.90 -13.80
N GLU A 118 -19.20 -7.03 -14.51
CA GLU A 118 -18.32 -8.16 -14.20
C GLU A 118 -16.84 -7.72 -14.21
N GLU A 119 -16.38 -7.00 -15.23
CA GLU A 119 -15.01 -6.49 -15.31
C GLU A 119 -14.66 -5.56 -14.12
N LYS A 120 -15.57 -4.65 -13.74
CA LYS A 120 -15.39 -3.79 -12.54
C LYS A 120 -15.34 -4.60 -11.25
N THR A 121 -16.16 -5.64 -11.12
CA THR A 121 -16.14 -6.51 -9.93
C THR A 121 -14.85 -7.31 -9.86
N VAL A 122 -14.38 -7.86 -10.97
CA VAL A 122 -13.11 -8.59 -11.05
C VAL A 122 -11.95 -7.66 -10.69
N PHE A 123 -11.94 -6.44 -11.23
CA PHE A 123 -10.92 -5.44 -10.92
C PHE A 123 -10.87 -5.12 -9.41
N GLY A 124 -12.01 -4.86 -8.78
CA GLY A 124 -12.07 -4.60 -7.33
C GLY A 124 -11.63 -5.80 -6.48
N VAL A 125 -11.92 -7.03 -6.91
CA VAL A 125 -11.41 -8.24 -6.25
C VAL A 125 -9.89 -8.34 -6.37
N VAL A 126 -9.33 -8.04 -7.55
CA VAL A 126 -7.87 -8.07 -7.77
C VAL A 126 -7.16 -7.03 -6.92
N GLU A 127 -7.69 -5.80 -6.83
CA GLU A 127 -7.14 -4.77 -5.94
C GLU A 127 -7.16 -5.22 -4.48
N GLY A 128 -8.29 -5.74 -3.99
CA GLY A 128 -8.40 -6.25 -2.63
C GLY A 128 -7.46 -7.43 -2.34
N VAL A 129 -7.21 -8.31 -3.31
CA VAL A 129 -6.23 -9.41 -3.16
C VAL A 129 -4.81 -8.87 -3.10
N ASN A 130 -4.46 -7.86 -3.90
CA ASN A 130 -3.14 -7.24 -3.88
C ASN A 130 -2.85 -6.54 -2.55
N GLU A 131 -3.82 -5.77 -2.02
CA GLU A 131 -3.67 -5.13 -0.70
C GLU A 131 -3.45 -6.17 0.41
N ASN A 132 -4.22 -7.26 0.40
CA ASN A 132 -4.04 -8.35 1.35
C ASN A 132 -2.67 -9.05 1.21
N LEU A 133 -2.17 -9.19 -0.03
CA LEU A 133 -0.85 -9.76 -0.30
C LEU A 133 0.27 -8.87 0.26
N ASP A 134 0.18 -7.55 0.09
CA ASP A 134 1.16 -6.59 0.63
C ASP A 134 1.22 -6.65 2.16
N ILE A 135 0.06 -6.70 2.82
CA ILE A 135 -0.03 -6.89 4.29
C ILE A 135 0.63 -8.20 4.70
N LEU A 136 0.38 -9.30 3.96
CA LEU A 136 0.96 -10.60 4.26
C LEU A 136 2.48 -10.59 4.11
N ILE A 137 3.02 -9.96 3.06
CA ILE A 137 4.45 -9.79 2.83
C ILE A 137 5.09 -9.00 3.99
N GLN A 138 4.45 -7.92 4.44
CA GLN A 138 4.94 -7.13 5.57
C GLN A 138 4.94 -7.93 6.90
N ASN A 139 3.90 -8.73 7.14
CA ASN A 139 3.82 -9.61 8.30
C ASN A 139 4.88 -10.72 8.26
N LEU A 140 5.15 -11.28 7.08
CA LEU A 140 6.21 -12.27 6.88
C LEU A 140 7.60 -11.66 7.14
N ALA A 141 7.89 -10.48 6.59
CA ALA A 141 9.15 -9.79 6.82
C ALA A 141 9.40 -9.51 8.31
N SER A 142 8.39 -9.00 9.03
CA SER A 142 8.49 -8.77 10.47
C SER A 142 8.61 -10.07 11.29
N SER A 143 7.97 -11.17 10.85
CA SER A 143 8.12 -12.48 11.49
C SER A 143 9.51 -13.08 11.24
N GLU A 144 10.07 -12.91 10.04
CA GLU A 144 11.43 -13.32 9.72
C GLU A 144 12.47 -12.55 10.55
N GLU A 145 12.30 -11.24 10.72
CA GLU A 145 13.13 -10.46 11.65
C GLU A 145 13.03 -11.00 13.09
N ASN A 146 11.82 -11.30 13.57
CA ASN A 146 11.62 -11.91 14.88
C ASN A 146 12.27 -13.30 15.01
N ILE A 147 12.24 -14.12 13.95
CA ILE A 147 12.86 -15.46 13.93
C ILE A 147 14.38 -15.35 13.92
N ASN A 148 14.93 -14.42 13.14
CA ASN A 148 16.36 -14.16 13.09
C ASN A 148 16.93 -13.62 14.41
N ASP A 149 16.08 -13.00 15.24
CA ASP A 149 16.44 -12.54 16.58
C ASP A 149 16.55 -13.67 17.63
N ILE A 150 15.85 -14.81 17.43
CA ILE A 150 15.76 -15.92 18.40
C ILE A 150 17.14 -16.49 18.83
N PRO A 151 18.11 -16.74 17.92
CA PRO A 151 19.42 -17.27 18.29
C PRO A 151 20.26 -16.31 19.16
N CYS A 152 19.88 -15.03 19.24
CA CYS A 152 20.62 -13.97 19.92
C CYS A 152 19.99 -13.56 21.26
N ILE A 153 18.86 -14.18 21.67
CA ILE A 153 18.19 -13.85 22.92
C ILE A 153 19.05 -14.30 24.10
N SER A 154 19.52 -13.32 24.88
CA SER A 154 20.23 -13.56 26.14
C SER A 154 19.34 -13.29 27.34
N TYR A 155 19.59 -14.00 28.44
CA TYR A 155 18.88 -13.91 29.71
C TYR A 155 19.81 -13.63 30.89
N ASP A 156 20.98 -13.05 30.66
CA ASP A 156 21.96 -12.74 31.71
C ASP A 156 22.23 -11.24 31.87
N GLY A 157 21.41 -10.40 31.21
CA GLY A 157 21.58 -8.96 31.17
C GLY A 157 22.64 -8.47 30.20
N THR A 158 23.15 -9.32 29.31
CA THR A 158 24.11 -8.94 28.28
C THR A 158 23.56 -9.21 26.88
N LEU A 159 24.01 -8.45 25.89
CA LEU A 159 23.73 -8.68 24.48
C LEU A 159 25.00 -8.41 23.69
N THR A 160 25.37 -9.31 22.78
CA THR A 160 26.38 -9.04 21.75
C THR A 160 25.67 -8.87 20.41
N TRP A 161 25.51 -7.62 19.99
CA TRP A 161 24.80 -7.26 18.77
C TRP A 161 25.76 -7.24 17.57
N LYS A 162 25.58 -8.20 16.66
CA LYS A 162 26.24 -8.24 15.36
C LYS A 162 25.44 -7.41 14.36
N ILE A 163 26.06 -6.38 13.81
CA ILE A 163 25.46 -5.47 12.82
C ILE A 163 26.16 -5.73 11.49
N THR A 164 25.53 -6.50 10.61
CA THR A 164 25.99 -6.74 9.24
C THR A 164 25.44 -5.69 8.27
N GLY A 165 26.00 -5.58 7.07
CA GLY A 165 25.49 -4.64 6.06
C GLY A 165 25.72 -3.18 6.48
N PHE A 166 26.80 -2.90 7.20
CA PHE A 166 27.04 -1.61 7.84
C PHE A 166 27.03 -0.46 6.84
N THR A 167 27.66 -0.65 5.69
CA THR A 167 27.80 0.36 4.64
C THR A 167 26.43 0.79 4.10
N GLY A 168 25.55 -0.17 3.79
CA GLY A 168 24.17 0.13 3.36
C GLY A 168 23.38 0.86 4.44
N LYS A 169 23.42 0.37 5.68
CA LYS A 169 22.72 1.01 6.81
C LYS A 169 23.24 2.43 7.10
N MET A 170 24.53 2.67 6.90
CA MET A 170 25.13 4.00 7.03
C MET A 170 24.62 4.94 5.93
N LEU A 171 24.58 4.48 4.67
CA LEU A 171 24.02 5.27 3.56
C LEU A 171 22.55 5.62 3.81
N ASP A 172 21.77 4.69 4.34
CA ASP A 172 20.35 4.91 4.65
C ASP A 172 20.16 5.93 5.77
N ALA A 173 21.04 5.92 6.77
CA ALA A 173 21.08 6.94 7.83
C ALA A 173 21.55 8.30 7.29
N GLN A 174 22.47 8.32 6.33
CA GLN A 174 22.94 9.55 5.66
C GLN A 174 21.88 10.17 4.76
N SER A 175 21.12 9.35 4.03
CA SER A 175 20.01 9.78 3.18
C SER A 175 18.72 10.02 3.95
N GLU A 176 18.73 9.87 5.28
CA GLU A 176 17.57 10.01 6.18
C GLU A 176 16.41 9.06 5.88
N ARG A 177 16.65 7.99 5.11
CA ARG A 177 15.64 6.97 4.79
C ARG A 177 15.33 6.11 6.01
N GLN A 178 16.38 5.75 6.75
CA GLN A 178 16.29 5.05 8.03
C GLN A 178 17.36 5.58 8.97
N THR A 179 16.95 6.48 9.88
CA THR A 179 17.89 7.21 10.76
C THR A 179 18.41 6.38 11.92
N SER A 180 17.71 5.30 12.29
CA SER A 180 18.09 4.42 13.39
C SER A 180 17.75 2.96 13.12
N ILE A 181 18.52 2.08 13.74
CA ILE A 181 18.26 0.65 13.80
C ILE A 181 18.11 0.22 15.26
N TYR A 182 17.44 -0.90 15.49
CA TYR A 182 17.30 -1.47 16.82
C TYR A 182 18.00 -2.82 16.92
N SER A 183 18.49 -3.14 18.12
CA SER A 183 18.99 -4.48 18.41
C SER A 183 17.82 -5.47 18.62
N PRO A 184 18.10 -6.78 18.55
CA PRO A 184 17.23 -7.79 19.14
C PRO A 184 16.97 -7.50 20.64
N PRO A 185 15.84 -7.96 21.20
CA PRO A 185 15.60 -7.86 22.63
C PRO A 185 16.52 -8.81 23.42
N PHE A 186 16.88 -8.41 24.63
CA PHE A 186 17.60 -9.23 25.61
C PHE A 186 17.03 -9.00 27.01
N TYR A 187 17.32 -9.92 27.93
CA TYR A 187 16.68 -9.99 29.23
C TYR A 187 17.70 -10.05 30.35
N SER A 188 17.35 -9.53 31.52
CA SER A 188 18.20 -9.65 32.71
C SER A 188 18.20 -11.04 33.35
N SER A 189 17.11 -11.78 33.14
CA SER A 189 16.88 -13.16 33.58
C SER A 189 15.67 -13.72 32.80
N PRO A 190 15.38 -15.02 32.84
CA PRO A 190 14.16 -15.59 32.23
C PRO A 190 12.85 -14.92 32.69
N THR A 191 12.86 -14.33 33.89
CA THR A 191 11.73 -13.61 34.50
C THR A 191 12.03 -12.14 34.76
N GLY A 192 13.03 -11.60 34.06
CA GLY A 192 13.63 -10.29 34.32
C GLY A 192 13.13 -9.17 33.43
N TYR A 193 13.84 -8.04 33.45
CA TYR A 193 13.55 -6.89 32.59
C TYR A 193 13.76 -7.26 31.13
N LYS A 194 12.87 -6.83 30.24
CA LYS A 194 13.03 -6.89 28.78
C LYS A 194 13.64 -5.58 28.28
N MET A 195 14.69 -5.66 27.49
CA MET A 195 15.51 -4.52 27.09
C MET A 195 15.95 -4.65 25.64
N ARG A 196 16.30 -3.54 25.00
CA ARG A 196 16.98 -3.50 23.69
C ARG A 196 17.83 -2.25 23.57
N ALA A 197 18.57 -2.12 22.48
CA ALA A 197 19.27 -0.89 22.12
C ALA A 197 18.71 -0.27 20.84
N ARG A 198 18.92 1.04 20.70
CA ARG A 198 18.65 1.83 19.50
C ARG A 198 19.94 2.55 19.09
N LEU A 199 20.38 2.33 17.87
CA LEU A 199 21.61 2.91 17.32
C LEU A 199 21.27 3.87 16.19
N TYR A 200 21.86 5.07 16.23
CA TYR A 200 21.84 6.04 15.15
C TYR A 200 23.25 6.10 14.55
N LEU A 201 23.39 5.46 13.39
CA LEU A 201 24.67 5.39 12.67
C LEU A 201 25.18 6.76 12.24
N HIS A 202 24.28 7.70 11.97
CA HIS A 202 24.62 9.07 11.58
C HIS A 202 24.29 10.11 12.67
N GLY A 203 24.16 9.65 13.92
CA GLY A 203 23.95 10.46 15.11
C GLY A 203 22.53 10.97 15.29
N ASP A 204 22.23 11.38 16.52
CA ASP A 204 20.93 11.93 16.93
C ASP A 204 21.11 13.26 17.70
N GLY A 205 20.08 14.12 17.63
CA GLY A 205 20.06 15.40 18.33
C GLY A 205 21.29 16.27 18.08
N ASN A 206 21.96 16.68 19.16
CA ASN A 206 23.16 17.53 19.10
C ASN A 206 24.44 16.80 18.63
N ALA A 207 24.35 15.49 18.39
CA ALA A 207 25.44 14.65 17.89
C ALA A 207 25.26 14.24 16.43
N ARG A 208 24.12 14.60 15.82
CA ARG A 208 23.79 14.32 14.42
C ARG A 208 24.92 14.76 13.48
N LYS A 209 25.27 13.90 12.52
CA LYS A 209 26.36 14.09 11.53
C LYS A 209 27.77 14.25 12.11
N THR A 210 27.97 14.06 13.41
CA THR A 210 29.31 14.17 14.03
C THR A 210 29.73 12.92 14.77
N HIS A 211 28.78 12.21 15.40
CA HIS A 211 29.03 10.99 16.16
C HIS A 211 27.98 9.94 15.81
N MET A 212 28.28 8.67 16.04
CA MET A 212 27.26 7.66 16.24
C MET A 212 26.67 7.80 17.64
N SER A 213 25.35 7.65 17.74
CA SER A 213 24.63 7.75 19.01
C SER A 213 24.03 6.39 19.38
N LEU A 214 24.22 5.95 20.63
CA LEU A 214 23.77 4.65 21.11
C LEU A 214 22.91 4.81 22.36
N PHE A 215 21.72 4.24 22.31
CA PHE A 215 20.72 4.37 23.37
C PHE A 215 20.22 3.01 23.85
N PHE A 216 19.94 2.94 25.13
CA PHE A 216 19.26 1.83 25.79
C PHE A 216 17.75 2.08 25.80
N VAL A 217 16.98 1.02 25.66
CA VAL A 217 15.52 1.04 25.66
C VAL A 217 15.01 -0.02 26.62
N LEU A 218 14.26 0.42 27.62
CA LEU A 218 13.50 -0.46 28.51
C LEU A 218 12.16 -0.80 27.82
N MET A 219 11.83 -2.09 27.74
CA MET A 219 10.63 -2.58 27.06
C MET A 219 9.64 -3.15 28.05
N LEU A 220 8.36 -3.16 27.68
CA LEU A 220 7.32 -3.84 28.43
C LEU A 220 7.60 -5.35 28.49
N GLY A 221 7.84 -5.85 29.70
CA GLY A 221 8.09 -7.25 29.98
C GLY A 221 6.87 -7.96 30.57
N PRO A 222 6.72 -9.28 30.34
CA PRO A 222 5.60 -10.05 30.91
C PRO A 222 5.66 -10.16 32.45
N TYR A 223 6.83 -9.94 33.05
CA TYR A 223 7.06 -10.05 34.49
C TYR A 223 7.17 -8.69 35.19
N ASP A 224 6.91 -7.57 34.50
CA ASP A 224 7.07 -6.22 35.06
C ASP A 224 6.26 -5.97 36.35
N ALA A 225 5.20 -6.74 36.59
CA ALA A 225 4.41 -6.64 37.82
C ALA A 225 5.18 -7.03 39.10
N ILE A 226 6.22 -7.85 38.98
CA ILE A 226 7.02 -8.34 40.12
C ILE A 226 8.44 -7.76 40.16
N LEU A 227 8.77 -6.87 39.21
CA LEU A 227 10.09 -6.23 39.12
C LEU A 227 10.11 -4.87 39.83
N LYS A 228 11.30 -4.43 40.23
CA LYS A 228 11.48 -3.15 40.93
C LYS A 228 11.66 -2.02 39.91
N PHE A 229 10.86 -0.96 40.07
CA PHE A 229 10.99 0.26 39.27
C PHE A 229 11.13 1.48 40.20
N PRO A 230 11.78 2.57 39.74
CA PRO A 230 12.40 2.75 38.42
C PRO A 230 13.65 1.89 38.22
N PHE A 231 13.93 1.53 36.97
CA PHE A 231 15.14 0.79 36.59
C PHE A 231 16.37 1.63 36.92
N ASN A 232 17.26 1.11 37.78
CA ASN A 232 18.40 1.86 38.31
C ASN A 232 19.70 1.05 38.31
N TYR A 233 19.89 0.23 37.27
CA TYR A 233 21.12 -0.55 37.08
C TYR A 233 22.00 0.13 36.04
N LYS A 234 23.30 0.13 36.27
CA LYS A 234 24.26 0.79 35.37
C LYS A 234 24.28 0.04 34.03
N VAL A 235 24.19 0.80 32.94
CA VAL A 235 24.24 0.27 31.58
C VAL A 235 25.61 0.58 30.99
N ILE A 236 26.25 -0.43 30.40
CA ILE A 236 27.57 -0.36 29.80
C ILE A 236 27.46 -0.72 28.33
N PHE A 237 28.05 0.11 27.48
CA PHE A 237 28.22 -0.12 26.05
C PHE A 237 29.68 -0.35 25.73
N CYS A 238 29.93 -1.29 24.83
CA CYS A 238 31.25 -1.63 24.33
C CYS A 238 31.16 -1.79 22.81
N LEU A 239 31.88 -0.96 22.06
CA LEU A 239 32.12 -1.17 20.64
C LEU A 239 33.43 -1.93 20.49
N TYR A 240 33.35 -3.13 19.92
CA TYR A 240 34.50 -4.01 19.77
C TYR A 240 35.46 -3.52 18.70
N ASP A 241 36.70 -3.38 19.11
CA ASP A 241 37.86 -3.39 18.24
C ASP A 241 38.11 -4.84 17.77
N GLN A 242 38.04 -5.05 16.46
CA GLN A 242 38.17 -6.37 15.82
C GLN A 242 39.62 -6.72 15.45
N THR A 243 40.58 -5.93 15.92
CA THR A 243 42.02 -6.19 15.75
C THR A 243 42.61 -6.91 16.96
N PRO A 244 43.81 -7.53 16.83
CA PRO A 244 44.50 -8.15 17.96
C PRO A 244 44.78 -7.22 19.14
N GLN A 245 44.73 -5.90 18.93
CA GLN A 245 44.97 -4.89 19.97
C GLN A 245 43.81 -4.77 20.96
N GLN A 246 42.58 -5.18 20.59
CA GLN A 246 41.39 -5.18 21.45
C GLN A 246 41.15 -3.85 22.20
N ARG A 247 41.40 -2.70 21.54
CA ARG A 247 41.16 -1.36 22.11
C ARG A 247 39.69 -0.96 21.95
N HIS A 248 38.84 -1.70 22.65
CA HIS A 248 37.39 -1.50 22.64
C HIS A 248 37.03 -0.11 23.17
N ILE A 249 36.01 0.51 22.56
CA ILE A 249 35.46 1.78 23.06
C ILE A 249 34.37 1.45 24.06
N ILE A 250 34.57 1.86 25.31
CA ILE A 250 33.71 1.51 26.43
C ILE A 250 33.16 2.79 27.04
N ASP A 251 31.85 2.90 27.12
CA ASP A 251 31.19 3.98 27.84
C ASP A 251 29.99 3.44 28.62
N SER A 252 29.57 4.15 29.67
CA SER A 252 28.52 3.69 30.57
C SER A 252 27.79 4.85 31.20
N PHE A 253 26.52 4.64 31.50
CA PHE A 253 25.70 5.59 32.24
C PHE A 253 24.92 4.90 33.35
N ARG A 254 24.56 5.67 34.37
CA ARG A 254 23.55 5.25 35.35
C ARG A 254 22.21 5.89 34.99
N PRO A 255 21.11 5.13 34.94
CA PRO A 255 19.78 5.67 34.70
C PRO A 255 19.43 6.84 35.62
N ASP A 256 18.81 7.89 35.06
CA ASP A 256 18.16 8.92 35.86
C ASP A 256 16.78 8.42 36.30
N ILE A 257 16.65 8.10 37.59
CA ILE A 257 15.40 7.58 38.16
C ILE A 257 14.21 8.54 38.06
N LYS A 258 14.44 9.82 37.75
CA LYS A 258 13.37 10.80 37.51
C LYS A 258 12.88 10.79 36.06
N SER A 259 13.67 10.23 35.14
CA SER A 259 13.32 10.16 33.73
C SER A 259 12.22 9.14 33.46
N ASN A 260 11.32 9.47 32.54
CA ASN A 260 10.29 8.57 32.03
C ASN A 260 10.89 7.36 31.30
N SER A 261 12.12 7.43 30.80
CA SER A 261 12.81 6.33 30.14
C SER A 261 12.96 5.08 31.00
N PHE A 262 13.01 5.24 32.33
CA PHE A 262 13.35 4.17 33.26
C PHE A 262 12.21 3.84 34.25
N GLN A 263 11.05 4.47 34.09
CA GLN A 263 9.84 4.09 34.83
C GLN A 263 9.31 2.75 34.32
N ARG A 264 8.40 2.14 35.08
CA ARG A 264 7.68 0.95 34.64
C ARG A 264 7.02 1.19 33.27
N PRO A 265 7.34 0.40 32.23
CA PRO A 265 6.77 0.59 30.91
C PRO A 265 5.24 0.52 30.89
N ARG A 266 4.64 1.39 30.10
CA ARG A 266 3.18 1.42 29.83
C ARG A 266 2.85 1.18 28.35
N SER A 267 3.85 1.30 27.49
CA SER A 267 3.86 1.02 26.05
C SER A 267 4.91 -0.04 25.77
N GLU A 268 4.92 -0.60 24.55
CA GLU A 268 5.89 -1.62 24.14
C GLU A 268 7.35 -1.22 24.44
N MET A 269 7.68 0.05 24.23
CA MET A 269 9.00 0.63 24.50
C MET A 269 8.86 1.96 25.24
N ASN A 270 9.75 2.19 26.21
CA ASN A 270 9.97 3.52 26.78
C ASN A 270 10.82 4.39 25.83
N ILE A 271 10.91 5.69 26.14
CA ILE A 271 11.80 6.63 25.43
C ILE A 271 13.25 6.18 25.62
N ALA A 272 13.98 6.05 24.51
CA ALA A 272 15.38 5.64 24.52
C ALA A 272 16.26 6.65 25.29
N SER A 273 17.25 6.15 26.04
CA SER A 273 18.19 6.98 26.80
C SER A 273 19.59 6.36 26.80
N GLY A 274 20.64 7.18 26.72
CA GLY A 274 21.99 6.68 26.49
C GLY A 274 22.96 7.80 26.14
N ILE A 275 23.82 7.54 25.15
CA ILE A 275 25.04 8.33 24.91
C ILE A 275 24.98 8.91 23.49
N PRO A 276 24.57 10.19 23.32
CA PRO A 276 24.49 10.83 22.02
C PRO A 276 25.83 10.87 21.28
N LYS A 277 26.93 11.14 21.99
CA LYS A 277 28.28 11.24 21.41
C LYS A 277 29.12 10.00 21.74
N PHE A 278 28.63 8.82 21.36
CA PHE A 278 29.28 7.55 21.75
C PHE A 278 30.61 7.33 21.03
N VAL A 279 30.64 7.45 19.70
CA VAL A 279 31.88 7.37 18.91
C VAL A 279 31.87 8.40 17.79
N SER A 280 33.00 9.08 17.55
CA SER A 280 33.11 10.06 16.47
C SER A 280 32.98 9.38 15.10
N LEU A 281 32.23 10.00 14.19
CA LEU A 281 32.12 9.50 12.82
C LEU A 281 33.45 9.53 12.07
N GLY A 282 34.33 10.50 12.38
CA GLY A 282 35.66 10.55 11.78
C GLY A 282 36.47 9.28 12.04
N MET A 283 36.27 8.64 13.21
CA MET A 283 36.92 7.38 13.55
C MET A 283 36.35 6.18 12.79
N ILE A 284 35.03 6.17 12.55
CA ILE A 284 34.30 5.06 11.93
C ILE A 284 34.36 5.14 10.40
N GLN A 285 34.40 6.34 9.84
CA GLN A 285 34.47 6.58 8.39
C GLN A 285 35.91 6.52 7.86
N GLN A 286 36.91 6.51 8.74
CA GLN A 286 38.29 6.33 8.33
C GLN A 286 38.47 4.96 7.67
N GLU A 287 39.16 4.95 6.53
CA GLU A 287 39.53 3.73 5.84
C GLU A 287 40.40 2.84 6.73
N GLY A 288 40.09 1.55 6.79
CA GLY A 288 40.81 0.59 7.62
C GLY A 288 40.51 0.66 9.12
N ASN A 289 39.49 1.42 9.55
CA ASN A 289 39.12 1.50 10.96
C ASN A 289 38.98 0.12 11.63
N PRO A 290 39.29 -0.01 12.93
CA PRO A 290 39.32 -1.31 13.61
C PRO A 290 37.94 -1.84 14.02
N TYR A 291 36.89 -1.01 13.95
CA TYR A 291 35.56 -1.32 14.50
C TYR A 291 34.59 -1.91 13.48
N VAL A 292 34.83 -1.67 12.19
CA VAL A 292 34.08 -2.25 11.08
C VAL A 292 35.02 -3.08 10.21
N LYS A 293 34.80 -4.39 10.17
CA LYS A 293 35.53 -5.34 9.33
C LYS A 293 34.51 -6.19 8.58
N GLU A 294 34.78 -6.48 7.31
CA GLU A 294 33.88 -7.29 6.46
C GLU A 294 32.43 -6.80 6.52
N ASP A 295 32.25 -5.48 6.40
CA ASP A 295 30.96 -4.79 6.48
C ASP A 295 30.13 -5.10 7.75
N THR A 296 30.83 -5.45 8.83
CA THR A 296 30.24 -5.91 10.09
C THR A 296 30.83 -5.15 11.29
N MET A 297 29.94 -4.76 12.20
CA MET A 297 30.26 -4.12 13.48
C MET A 297 29.70 -4.96 14.64
N PHE A 298 30.38 -4.95 15.80
CA PHE A 298 29.90 -5.63 17.02
C PHE A 298 29.78 -4.66 18.18
N ILE A 299 28.60 -4.58 18.78
CA ILE A 299 28.33 -3.79 19.99
C ILE A 299 27.88 -4.72 21.10
N LYS A 300 28.58 -4.70 22.24
CA LYS A 300 28.13 -5.36 23.46
C LYS A 300 27.43 -4.38 24.39
N ILE A 301 26.27 -4.79 24.88
CA ILE A 301 25.50 -4.09 25.90
C ILE A 301 25.49 -4.97 27.14
N MET A 302 25.71 -4.37 28.31
CA MET A 302 25.68 -5.08 29.58
C MET A 302 24.94 -4.24 30.62
N VAL A 303 24.04 -4.87 31.35
CA VAL A 303 23.45 -4.31 32.56
C VAL A 303 24.20 -4.86 33.76
N ASP A 304 24.79 -3.95 34.53
CA ASP A 304 25.58 -4.26 35.71
C ASP A 304 24.70 -4.25 36.95
N PHE A 305 24.29 -5.45 37.38
CA PHE A 305 23.51 -5.68 38.59
C PHE A 305 24.37 -5.72 39.87
N GLY A 306 25.70 -5.79 39.73
CA GLY A 306 26.64 -5.97 40.85
C GLY A 306 27.49 -4.74 41.16
N ASP A 307 27.27 -3.61 40.48
CA ASP A 307 28.05 -2.38 40.61
C ASP A 307 29.56 -2.60 40.44
N MET A 308 29.95 -3.27 39.35
CA MET A 308 31.33 -3.53 39.00
C MET A 308 32.18 -2.24 38.98
N PRO A 309 33.35 -2.23 39.67
CA PRO A 309 34.28 -1.11 39.61
C PRO A 309 34.68 -0.77 38.17
N LYS A 310 34.62 0.52 37.80
CA LYS A 310 34.96 0.99 36.44
C LYS A 310 36.35 0.53 35.97
N THR A 311 37.30 0.38 36.89
CA THR A 311 38.67 -0.06 36.59
C THR A 311 38.76 -1.51 36.09
N LEU A 312 37.76 -2.35 36.38
CA LEU A 312 37.70 -3.74 35.90
C LEU A 312 37.06 -3.87 34.52
N LEU A 313 36.33 -2.85 34.05
CA LEU A 313 35.59 -2.92 32.79
C LEU A 313 36.47 -3.29 31.59
N PRO A 314 37.68 -2.70 31.40
CA PRO A 314 38.53 -3.08 30.27
C PRO A 314 38.93 -4.56 30.32
N TYR A 315 39.21 -5.09 31.52
CA TYR A 315 39.55 -6.51 31.68
C TYR A 315 38.35 -7.40 31.37
N ALA A 316 37.20 -7.14 32.01
CA ALA A 316 35.98 -7.94 31.81
C ALA A 316 35.52 -7.96 30.34
N LEU A 317 35.68 -6.84 29.62
CA LEU A 317 35.29 -6.72 28.21
C LEU A 317 36.34 -7.26 27.22
N SER A 318 37.59 -7.42 27.66
CA SER A 318 38.66 -8.09 26.88
C SER A 318 38.63 -9.62 26.98
N LEU A 319 37.87 -10.17 27.94
CA LEU A 319 37.70 -11.62 28.04
C LEU A 319 37.08 -12.17 26.75
N ASN A 320 37.52 -13.37 26.35
CA ASN A 320 36.98 -14.02 25.17
C ASN A 320 35.45 -14.19 25.31
N PRO A 321 34.64 -13.56 24.44
CA PRO A 321 33.18 -13.61 24.56
C PRO A 321 32.60 -15.01 24.34
N GLY A 322 33.36 -15.94 23.75
CA GLY A 322 32.99 -17.34 23.61
C GLY A 322 33.12 -18.19 24.89
N LEU A 323 33.68 -17.63 25.97
CA LEU A 323 33.75 -18.34 27.25
C LEU A 323 32.38 -18.41 27.91
N PRO A 324 32.03 -19.51 28.62
CA PRO A 324 30.82 -19.56 29.41
C PRO A 324 30.76 -18.43 30.45
N MET A 325 29.59 -17.86 30.67
CA MET A 325 29.42 -16.68 31.53
C MET A 325 29.90 -16.88 32.97
N HIS A 326 29.66 -18.05 33.56
CA HIS A 326 30.17 -18.36 34.90
C HIS A 326 31.71 -18.35 34.96
N VAL A 327 32.39 -18.74 33.88
CA VAL A 327 33.85 -18.69 33.76
C VAL A 327 34.31 -17.24 33.68
N GLN A 328 33.68 -16.43 32.81
CA GLN A 328 33.99 -15.00 32.71
C GLN A 328 33.84 -14.31 34.08
N GLN A 329 32.74 -14.59 34.80
CA GLN A 329 32.49 -14.03 36.14
C GLN A 329 33.56 -14.46 37.17
N SER A 330 33.98 -15.73 37.16
CA SER A 330 35.05 -16.20 38.04
C SER A 330 36.36 -15.46 37.79
N MET A 331 36.75 -15.32 36.52
CA MET A 331 37.97 -14.60 36.12
C MET A 331 37.93 -13.12 36.54
N VAL A 332 36.78 -12.45 36.41
CA VAL A 332 36.59 -11.07 36.87
C VAL A 332 36.72 -10.97 38.39
N LYS A 333 36.14 -11.92 39.13
CA LYS A 333 36.22 -11.95 40.60
C LYS A 333 37.65 -12.16 41.10
N GLU A 334 38.40 -13.06 40.47
CA GLU A 334 39.81 -13.29 40.79
C GLU A 334 40.66 -12.05 40.54
N GLU A 335 40.49 -11.39 39.39
CA GLU A 335 41.21 -10.17 39.06
C GLU A 335 40.86 -9.03 40.02
N HIS A 336 39.60 -8.92 40.44
CA HIS A 336 39.20 -7.96 41.47
C HIS A 336 39.96 -8.18 42.78
N ASN A 337 39.96 -9.43 43.27
CA ASN A 337 40.65 -9.80 44.50
C ASN A 337 42.16 -9.54 44.42
N LYS A 338 42.79 -9.87 43.28
CA LYS A 338 44.21 -9.61 43.02
C LYS A 338 44.54 -8.12 43.11
N ARG A 339 43.73 -7.26 42.50
CA ARG A 339 43.91 -5.79 42.56
C ARG A 339 43.72 -5.22 43.95
N LEU A 340 42.76 -5.74 44.72
CA LEU A 340 42.57 -5.36 46.13
C LEU A 340 43.79 -5.75 46.99
N LEU A 341 44.33 -6.95 46.79
CA LEU A 341 45.52 -7.42 47.49
C LEU A 341 46.75 -6.55 47.20
N ASN A 342 46.94 -6.18 45.93
CA ASN A 342 48.06 -5.33 45.53
C ASN A 342 47.96 -3.92 46.11
N LYS A 343 46.75 -3.33 46.16
CA LYS A 343 46.55 -2.02 46.80
C LYS A 343 46.93 -2.01 48.28
N ARG A 344 46.65 -3.11 49.00
CA ARG A 344 47.01 -3.28 50.43
C ARG A 344 48.50 -3.48 50.67
N LYS A 345 49.27 -3.91 49.66
CA LYS A 345 50.74 -4.06 49.76
C LYS A 345 51.49 -2.77 49.43
N THR A 346 50.84 -1.84 48.75
CA THR A 346 51.39 -0.53 48.36
C THR A 346 50.94 0.62 49.25
N SER A 347 50.05 0.35 50.22
CA SER A 347 49.63 1.25 51.29
C SER A 347 50.31 0.85 52.59
#